data_AF-A0A353K291-F1
#
_entry.id   AF-A0A353K291-F1
#
_cell.length_a   1.000
_cell.length_b   1.000
_cell.length_c   1.000
_cell.angle_alpha   90.00
_cell.angle_beta   90.00
_cell.angle_gamma   90.00
#
_symmetry.space_group_name_H-M   'P 1'
#
loop_
_entity.id
_entity.type
_entity.pdbx_description
1 polymer ?
#
loop_
_entity_poly.entity_id
_entity_poly.type
_entity_poly.pdbx_seq_one_letter_code
_entity_poly.pdbx_strand_id
1 'polypeptide(L)'
;HKNYYFIVGPEIKDVIENYSYLTGRTPLPPMWALGYHQSRWSYSPDKRANEVAEKFREEKIPCDVIHLDINYMDGYRVFTWGLNKF
;
A
#
# COMPACT_ATOMS: atom_id res chain seq x y z
N HIS A 1 -29.50 -14.88 15.44
CA HIS A 1 -30.11 -13.62 14.96
C HIS A 1 -29.66 -13.34 13.53
N LYS A 2 -30.56 -12.91 12.65
CA LYS A 2 -30.21 -12.47 11.28
C LYS A 2 -30.48 -10.96 11.20
N ASN A 3 -29.52 -10.20 10.67
CA ASN A 3 -29.65 -8.77 10.44
C ASN A 3 -29.70 -8.52 8.93
N TYR A 4 -30.68 -7.74 8.50
CA TYR A 4 -30.88 -7.38 7.11
C TYR A 4 -30.93 -5.85 7.00
N TYR A 5 -30.26 -5.31 6.00
CA TYR A 5 -30.25 -3.88 5.69
C TYR A 5 -30.67 -3.71 4.23
N PHE A 6 -31.67 -2.87 4.00
CA PHE A 6 -32.13 -2.51 2.66
C PHE A 6 -31.73 -1.06 2.41
N ILE A 7 -30.88 -0.85 1.41
CA ILE A 7 -30.36 0.46 1.06
C ILE A 7 -30.87 0.78 -0.33
N VAL A 8 -31.82 1.72 -0.39
CA VAL A 8 -32.52 2.09 -1.62
C VAL A 8 -32.18 3.54 -1.94
N GLY A 9 -31.90 3.82 -3.21
CA GLY A 9 -31.76 5.18 -3.74
C GLY A 9 -32.50 5.27 -5.08
N PRO A 10 -32.87 6.48 -5.55
CA PRO A 10 -33.23 6.65 -6.95
C PRO A 10 -31.99 6.49 -7.85
N GLU A 11 -30.79 6.81 -7.35
CA GLU A 11 -29.52 6.67 -8.09
C GLU A 11 -28.52 5.77 -7.37
N ILE A 12 -27.59 5.17 -8.13
CA ILE A 12 -26.53 4.29 -7.59
C ILE A 12 -25.62 5.02 -6.60
N LYS A 13 -25.36 6.32 -6.83
CA LYS A 13 -24.55 7.14 -5.93
C LYS A 13 -25.12 7.16 -4.51
N ASP A 14 -26.44 7.30 -4.37
CA ASP A 14 -27.11 7.35 -3.08
C ASP A 14 -27.01 6.01 -2.34
N VAL A 15 -27.09 4.90 -3.09
CA VAL A 15 -26.92 3.56 -2.54
C VAL A 15 -25.52 3.40 -1.96
N ILE A 16 -24.48 3.82 -2.69
CA ILE A 16 -23.08 3.76 -2.24
C ILE A 16 -22.84 4.68 -1.03
N GLU A 17 -23.41 5.89 -1.06
CA GLU A 17 -23.28 6.84 0.04
C GLU A 17 -23.90 6.30 1.33
N ASN A 18 -25.13 5.79 1.27
CA ASN A 18 -25.83 5.23 2.43
C ASN A 18 -25.20 3.91 2.92
N TYR A 19 -24.68 3.09 2.01
CA TYR A 19 -23.92 1.90 2.36
C TYR A 19 -22.66 2.25 3.14
N SER A 20 -21.83 3.16 2.60
CA SER A 20 -20.61 3.59 3.27
C SER A 20 -20.88 4.36 4.58
N TYR A 21 -22.02 5.04 4.71
CA TYR A 21 -22.44 5.59 6.00
C TYR A 21 -22.65 4.50 7.05
N LEU A 22 -23.25 3.37 6.69
CA LEU A 22 -23.48 2.25 7.59
C LEU A 22 -22.20 1.44 7.90
N THR A 23 -21.38 1.17 6.89
CA THR A 23 -20.23 0.25 7.01
C THR A 23 -18.89 0.95 7.27
N GLY A 24 -18.86 2.27 7.21
CA GLY A 24 -17.65 3.06 7.31
C GLY A 24 -17.25 3.69 5.96
N ARG A 25 -16.97 4.99 6.01
CA ARG A 25 -16.45 5.74 4.87
C ARG A 25 -14.94 5.55 4.77
N THR A 26 -14.42 5.57 3.54
CA THR A 26 -12.98 5.53 3.30
C THR A 26 -12.32 6.72 3.99
N PRO A 27 -11.32 6.50 4.88
CA PRO A 27 -10.58 7.59 5.48
C PRO A 27 -9.77 8.32 4.41
N LEU A 28 -9.51 9.61 4.63
CA LEU A 28 -8.67 10.39 3.72
C LEU A 28 -7.24 9.81 3.77
N PRO A 29 -6.70 9.28 2.65
CA PRO A 29 -5.34 8.77 2.64
C PRO A 29 -4.33 9.92 2.71
N PRO A 30 -3.12 9.68 3.23
CA PRO A 30 -2.04 10.65 3.11
C PRO A 30 -1.65 10.83 1.63
N MET A 31 -1.19 12.02 1.25
CA MET A 31 -0.92 12.36 -0.16
C MET A 31 0.07 11.40 -0.84
N TRP A 32 1.12 10.97 -0.14
CA TRP A 32 2.12 10.04 -0.68
C TRP A 32 1.54 8.70 -1.09
N ALA A 33 0.41 8.27 -0.51
CA ALA A 33 -0.24 7.00 -0.81
C ALA A 33 -1.02 7.03 -2.14
N LEU A 34 -1.21 8.21 -2.74
CA LEU A 34 -1.81 8.38 -4.06
C LEU A 34 -0.75 8.42 -5.17
N GLY A 35 0.53 8.43 -4.79
CA GLY A 35 1.67 8.46 -5.69
C GLY A 35 1.96 7.13 -6.37
N TYR A 36 3.09 7.05 -7.06
CA TYR A 36 3.55 5.78 -7.63
C TYR A 36 4.30 4.96 -6.57
N HIS A 37 3.92 3.69 -6.40
CA HIS A 37 4.55 2.76 -5.46
C HIS A 37 5.28 1.66 -6.24
N GLN A 38 6.57 1.50 -5.96
CA GLN A 38 7.40 0.45 -6.53
C GLN A 38 7.52 -0.72 -5.54
N SER A 39 7.27 -1.95 -6.00
CA SER A 39 7.46 -3.17 -5.21
C SER A 39 8.04 -4.31 -6.05
N ARG A 40 8.77 -5.22 -5.40
CA ARG A 40 9.36 -6.43 -5.99
C ARG A 40 9.72 -7.42 -4.89
N TRP A 41 9.54 -8.70 -5.17
CA TRP A 41 10.20 -9.78 -4.42
C TRP A 41 11.55 -10.13 -5.10
N SER A 42 12.73 -9.74 -4.60
CA SER A 42 13.05 -8.81 -3.52
C SER A 42 14.07 -7.76 -3.97
N TYR A 43 14.39 -6.84 -3.07
CA TYR A 43 15.53 -5.93 -3.14
C TYR A 43 16.63 -6.44 -2.20
N SER A 44 17.43 -7.40 -2.67
CA SER A 44 18.57 -7.95 -1.91
C SER A 44 19.84 -7.85 -2.76
N PRO A 45 20.97 -7.40 -2.19
CA PRO A 45 21.15 -6.87 -0.82
C PRO A 45 20.50 -5.47 -0.62
N ASP A 46 20.52 -4.94 0.61
CA ASP A 46 20.02 -3.60 1.02
C ASP A 46 20.19 -2.50 -0.04
N LYS A 47 21.39 -2.43 -0.64
CA LYS A 47 21.75 -1.41 -1.63
C LYS A 47 20.82 -1.41 -2.84
N ARG A 48 20.20 -2.53 -3.18
CA ARG A 48 19.34 -2.64 -4.37
C ARG A 48 18.11 -1.74 -4.28
N ALA A 49 17.55 -1.54 -3.09
CA ALA A 49 16.42 -0.63 -2.91
C ALA A 49 16.85 0.83 -3.16
N ASN A 50 18.04 1.20 -2.66
CA ASN A 50 18.62 2.53 -2.86
C ASN A 50 18.98 2.77 -4.33
N GLU A 51 19.61 1.81 -5.02
CA GLU A 51 19.91 1.89 -6.45
C GLU A 51 18.65 2.12 -7.30
N VAL A 52 17.56 1.43 -6.96
CA VAL A 52 16.28 1.62 -7.65
C VAL A 52 15.75 3.04 -7.39
N ALA A 53 15.78 3.49 -6.13
CA ALA A 53 15.37 4.85 -5.78
C ALA A 53 16.20 5.92 -6.52
N GLU A 54 17.51 5.74 -6.59
CA GLU A 54 18.43 6.60 -7.34
C GLU A 54 18.07 6.60 -8.82
N LYS A 55 17.80 5.43 -9.39
CA LYS A 55 17.45 5.32 -10.80
C LYS A 55 16.13 6.04 -11.15
N PHE A 56 15.11 5.95 -10.30
CA PHE A 56 13.88 6.73 -10.46
C PHE A 56 14.17 8.25 -10.50
N ARG A 57 15.05 8.72 -9.61
CA ARG A 57 15.45 10.14 -9.56
C ARG A 57 16.24 10.55 -10.81
N GLU A 58 17.21 9.74 -11.24
CA GLU A 58 18.01 9.99 -12.44
C GLU A 58 17.14 10.08 -13.69
N GLU A 59 16.21 9.15 -13.85
CA GLU A 59 15.31 9.06 -15.01
C GLU A 59 14.12 10.03 -14.92
N LYS A 60 14.02 10.81 -13.83
CA LYS A 60 12.92 11.74 -13.56
C LYS A 60 11.54 11.07 -13.59
N ILE A 61 11.47 9.82 -13.14
CA ILE A 61 10.23 9.08 -13.00
C ILE A 61 9.74 9.25 -11.54
N PRO A 62 8.53 9.80 -11.31
CA PRO A 62 8.00 9.95 -9.96
C PRO A 62 7.83 8.60 -9.25
N CYS A 63 8.26 8.52 -7.99
CA CYS A 63 8.08 7.36 -7.13
C CYS A 63 8.03 7.82 -5.66
N ASP A 64 6.91 7.61 -4.99
CA ASP A 64 6.66 8.06 -3.62
C ASP A 64 7.05 7.00 -2.59
N VAL A 65 6.98 5.70 -2.94
CA VAL A 65 7.23 4.60 -2.01
C VAL A 65 7.96 3.43 -2.68
N ILE A 66 8.93 2.86 -1.98
CA ILE A 66 9.52 1.55 -2.29
C ILE A 66 9.15 0.57 -1.18
N HIS A 67 8.52 -0.54 -1.54
CA HIS A 67 8.12 -1.60 -0.60
C HIS A 67 9.20 -2.66 -0.46
N LEU A 68 9.48 -3.08 0.78
CA LEU A 68 10.39 -4.18 1.07
C LEU A 68 9.61 -5.48 1.29
N ASP A 69 9.81 -6.45 0.42
CA ASP A 69 9.22 -7.79 0.54
C ASP A 69 9.95 -8.64 1.61
N ILE A 70 9.42 -9.80 1.96
CA ILE A 70 9.78 -10.66 3.09
C ILE A 70 11.27 -11.01 3.26
N ASN A 71 12.13 -10.82 2.24
CA ASN A 71 13.56 -11.10 2.36
C ASN A 71 14.35 -10.06 3.15
N TYR A 72 13.80 -8.88 3.45
CA TYR A 72 14.44 -7.97 4.42
C TYR A 72 14.47 -8.55 5.83
N MET A 73 13.56 -9.48 6.13
CA MET A 73 13.37 -10.06 7.47
C MET A 73 14.45 -11.11 7.81
N ASP A 74 14.81 -11.21 9.09
CA ASP A 74 15.65 -12.29 9.62
C ASP A 74 14.83 -13.58 9.77
N GLY A 75 15.03 -14.52 8.84
CA GLY A 75 14.32 -15.80 8.83
C GLY A 75 12.80 -15.64 8.67
N TYR A 76 12.34 -14.63 7.93
CA TYR A 76 10.92 -14.30 7.71
C TYR A 76 10.15 -13.89 8.98
N ARG A 77 10.87 -13.53 10.06
CA ARG A 77 10.26 -13.03 11.29
C ARG A 77 9.88 -11.55 11.12
N VAL A 78 8.61 -11.23 11.33
CA VAL A 78 8.14 -9.84 11.36
C VAL A 78 8.91 -9.04 12.42
N PHE A 79 9.10 -7.75 12.17
CA PHE A 79 9.84 -6.83 13.04
C PHE A 79 11.34 -7.13 13.22
N THR A 80 11.96 -7.83 12.26
CA THR A 80 13.41 -8.11 12.26
C THR A 80 14.07 -7.66 10.96
N TRP A 81 15.40 -7.48 10.99
CA TRP A 81 16.23 -7.14 9.84
C TRP A 81 17.33 -8.20 9.68
N GLY A 82 17.40 -8.85 8.51
CA GLY A 82 18.40 -9.87 8.24
C GLY A 82 19.75 -9.27 7.89
N LEU A 83 20.66 -9.13 8.87
CA LEU A 83 21.98 -8.47 8.75
C LEU A 83 22.88 -8.93 7.58
N ASN A 84 22.62 -10.11 7.01
CA ASN A 84 23.36 -10.64 5.85
C ASN A 84 22.69 -10.34 4.50
N LYS A 85 21.52 -9.71 4.51
CA LYS A 85 20.66 -9.39 3.35
C LYS A 85 20.25 -7.92 3.34
N PHE A 86 20.15 -7.31 4.52
CA PHE A 86 19.75 -5.95 4.77
C PHE A 86 20.62 -5.28 5.84
#